data_AF-A0A9J6FT61-F1
#
_entry.id   AF-A0A9J6FT61-F1
#
_cell.length_a   1.000
_cell.length_b   1.000
_cell.length_c   1.000
_cell.angle_alpha   90.00
_cell.angle_beta   90.00
_cell.angle_gamma   90.00
#
_symmetry.space_group_name_H-M   'P 1'
#
loop_
_entity.id
_entity.type
_entity.pdbx_description
1 polymer ?
#
loop_
_entity_poly.entity_id
_entity_poly.type
_entity_poly.pdbx_seq_one_letter_code
_entity_poly.pdbx_strand_id
1 'polypeptide(L)'
;MQRCFEDANGDDDDFGDYLKRHPDVFVAFEKERCARKSAKSTAVAKPNVQQPSVADCFKPKLKHTAAKAQQMTKAIAGFIVRGMHSYSIVEEPGFVAVMNTAMPEYVVPSRTTFSRAIIPELYASKKQNLMSSLKAMIDSGVEAILITTDSWTSRLMKATCQLHATSWTVHFSCMCTHWHVLKWRTLTQPETWCCF
;
A
#
# COMPACT_ATOMS: atom_id res chain seq x y z
N MET A 1 7.24 56.18 19.28
CA MET A 1 7.34 55.02 20.19
C MET A 1 5.94 54.45 20.33
N GLN A 2 5.60 53.16 20.25
CA GLN A 2 6.18 51.94 19.69
C GLN A 2 5.09 50.86 19.91
N ARG A 3 4.68 50.14 18.85
CA ARG A 3 3.90 48.86 18.85
C ARG A 3 2.45 48.96 19.38
N CYS A 4 1.45 48.22 18.88
CA CYS A 4 1.43 46.79 18.57
C CYS A 4 0.71 46.42 17.26
N PHE A 5 1.22 45.35 16.66
CA PHE A 5 0.66 44.59 15.56
C PHE A 5 0.20 43.27 16.19
N GLU A 6 -1.06 43.19 16.60
CA GLU A 6 -1.79 42.09 17.25
C GLU A 6 -3.25 42.60 17.19
N ASP A 7 -4.26 41.96 16.61
CA ASP A 7 -4.50 40.58 16.24
C ASP A 7 -5.43 40.57 15.03
N ALA A 8 -5.08 39.84 13.97
CA ALA A 8 -6.02 39.56 12.86
C ALA A 8 -6.63 38.16 13.08
N ASN A 9 -7.47 38.06 14.11
CA ASN A 9 -8.53 37.06 14.19
C ASN A 9 -9.85 37.85 14.05
N GLY A 10 -10.41 37.89 12.84
CA GLY A 10 -11.62 38.64 12.56
C GLY A 10 -12.27 38.15 11.28
N ASP A 11 -13.53 37.78 11.42
CA ASP A 11 -14.42 37.18 10.44
C ASP A 11 -14.42 37.90 9.08
N ASP A 12 -14.69 37.16 8.00
CA ASP A 12 -14.75 37.66 6.60
C ASP A 12 -15.73 38.84 6.39
N ASP A 13 -16.56 39.15 7.40
CA ASP A 13 -17.49 40.28 7.45
C ASP A 13 -16.83 41.65 7.77
N ASP A 14 -15.59 41.70 8.26
CA ASP A 14 -14.92 42.95 8.69
C ASP A 14 -14.32 43.76 7.53
N PHE A 15 -13.90 43.08 6.44
CA PHE A 15 -13.24 43.74 5.31
C PHE A 15 -14.15 44.75 4.59
N GLY A 16 -15.44 44.44 4.50
CA GLY A 16 -16.42 45.31 3.85
C GLY A 16 -16.68 46.61 4.61
N ASP A 17 -16.63 46.58 5.93
CA ASP A 17 -16.86 47.75 6.78
C ASP A 17 -15.58 48.60 6.95
N TYR A 18 -14.41 47.96 6.88
CA TYR A 18 -13.11 48.62 6.79
C TYR A 18 -12.99 49.49 5.53
N LEU A 19 -13.39 48.97 4.36
CA LEU A 19 -13.35 49.71 3.09
C LEU A 19 -14.32 50.91 3.05
N LYS A 20 -15.42 50.87 3.82
CA LYS A 20 -16.33 52.03 3.97
C LYS A 20 -15.73 53.14 4.83
N ARG A 21 -14.92 52.79 5.85
CA ARG A 21 -14.25 53.75 6.73
C ARG A 21 -12.98 54.35 6.10
N HIS A 22 -12.40 53.67 5.12
CA HIS A 22 -11.19 54.10 4.43
C HIS A 22 -11.40 54.18 2.89
N PRO A 23 -12.22 55.13 2.41
CA PRO A 23 -12.48 55.31 0.98
C PRO A 23 -11.24 55.72 0.18
N ASP A 24 -10.25 56.33 0.85
CA ASP A 24 -8.94 56.67 0.30
C ASP A 24 -8.12 55.42 -0.08
N VAL A 25 -8.16 54.38 0.77
CA VAL A 25 -7.49 53.09 0.50
C VAL A 25 -8.16 52.38 -0.68
N PHE A 26 -9.50 52.44 -0.76
CA PHE A 26 -10.24 51.86 -1.88
C PHE A 26 -9.93 52.58 -3.20
N VAL A 27 -9.92 53.92 -3.20
CA VAL A 27 -9.58 54.72 -4.39
C VAL A 27 -8.12 54.50 -4.81
N ALA A 28 -7.20 54.36 -3.86
CA ALA A 28 -5.80 54.00 -4.15
C ALA A 28 -5.71 52.61 -4.82
N PHE A 29 -6.41 51.62 -4.28
CA PHE A 29 -6.49 50.28 -4.85
C PHE A 29 -7.09 50.29 -6.27
N GLU A 30 -8.17 51.05 -6.50
CA GLU A 30 -8.77 51.16 -7.83
C GLU A 30 -7.88 51.91 -8.83
N LYS A 31 -7.18 52.96 -8.40
CA LYS A 31 -6.17 53.65 -9.22
C LYS A 31 -5.05 52.71 -9.60
N GLU A 32 -4.53 51.92 -8.67
CA GLU A 32 -3.53 50.89 -8.97
C GLU A 32 -4.07 49.83 -9.93
N ARG A 33 -5.34 49.42 -9.78
CA ARG A 33 -5.98 48.45 -10.67
C ARG A 33 -6.17 49.02 -12.08
N CYS A 34 -6.57 50.28 -12.22
CA CYS A 34 -6.67 50.97 -13.50
C CYS A 34 -5.29 51.20 -14.14
N ALA A 35 -4.27 51.55 -13.36
CA ALA A 35 -2.89 51.65 -13.82
C ALA A 35 -2.35 50.30 -14.32
N ARG A 36 -2.62 49.21 -13.58
CA ARG A 36 -2.27 47.83 -13.99
C ARG A 36 -3.05 47.35 -15.21
N LYS A 37 -4.27 47.83 -15.43
CA LYS A 37 -5.06 47.58 -16.65
C LYS A 37 -4.49 48.33 -17.87
N SER A 38 -4.10 49.59 -17.71
CA SER A 38 -3.49 50.38 -18.80
C SER A 38 -2.05 49.96 -19.14
N ALA A 39 -1.31 49.39 -18.19
CA ALA A 39 0.06 48.91 -18.43
C ALA A 39 0.13 47.56 -19.18
N LYS A 40 -1.01 46.92 -19.49
CA LYS A 40 -1.08 45.59 -20.12
C LYS A 40 -1.32 45.67 -21.63
N SER A 41 -0.49 46.43 -22.34
CA SER A 41 -0.46 46.48 -23.81
C SER A 41 0.93 46.26 -24.41
N THR A 42 1.85 45.61 -23.69
CA THR A 42 3.05 45.00 -24.27
C THR A 42 2.85 43.49 -24.36
N ALA A 43 2.76 42.99 -25.59
CA ALA A 43 2.58 41.59 -25.91
C ALA A 43 3.83 40.78 -25.54
N VAL A 44 3.92 40.35 -24.28
CA VAL A 44 4.80 39.25 -23.87
C VAL A 44 4.00 37.96 -24.12
N ALA A 45 4.51 37.12 -25.02
CA ALA A 45 3.96 35.80 -25.30
C ALA A 45 3.87 35.01 -23.99
N LYS A 46 2.65 34.75 -23.52
CA LYS A 46 2.43 33.90 -22.36
C LYS A 46 2.81 32.47 -22.74
N PRO A 47 3.60 31.74 -21.93
CA PRO A 47 3.69 30.31 -22.10
C PRO A 47 2.27 29.76 -21.94
N ASN A 48 1.85 28.92 -22.90
CA ASN A 48 0.57 28.22 -22.89
C ASN A 48 0.59 27.16 -21.77
N VAL A 49 0.49 27.62 -20.52
CA VAL A 49 0.26 26.75 -19.37
C VAL A 49 -1.25 26.72 -19.19
N GLN A 50 -1.88 25.75 -19.82
CA GLN A 50 -3.27 25.42 -19.53
C GLN A 50 -3.35 25.03 -18.05
N GLN A 51 -4.15 25.78 -17.29
CA GLN A 51 -4.40 25.44 -15.89
C GLN A 51 -5.04 24.05 -15.85
N PRO A 52 -4.47 23.08 -15.10
CA PRO A 52 -5.06 21.75 -14.99
C PRO A 52 -6.48 21.86 -14.43
N SER A 53 -7.38 21.05 -14.98
CA SER A 53 -8.78 21.07 -14.59
C SER A 53 -8.90 20.64 -13.13
N VAL A 54 -9.83 21.24 -12.39
CA VAL A 54 -10.15 20.79 -11.01
C VAL A 54 -10.57 19.31 -11.01
N ALA A 55 -11.11 18.81 -12.13
CA ALA A 55 -11.44 17.39 -12.31
C ALA A 55 -10.19 16.48 -12.34
N ASP A 56 -9.03 16.97 -12.79
CA ASP A 56 -7.79 16.18 -12.82
C ASP A 56 -7.24 15.90 -11.41
N CYS A 57 -7.63 16.73 -10.43
CA CYS A 57 -7.32 16.53 -9.01
C CYS A 57 -8.18 15.44 -8.37
N PHE A 58 -9.36 15.13 -8.92
CA PHE A 58 -10.28 14.12 -8.38
C PHE A 58 -10.29 12.87 -9.25
N LYS A 59 -9.18 12.14 -9.27
CA LYS A 59 -9.14 10.82 -9.90
C LYS A 59 -9.99 9.83 -9.10
N PRO A 60 -10.98 9.16 -9.72
CA PRO A 60 -11.83 8.22 -9.01
C PRO A 60 -10.99 7.04 -8.52
N LYS A 61 -11.24 6.62 -7.27
CA LYS A 61 -10.62 5.40 -6.72
C LYS A 61 -11.07 4.18 -7.53
N LEU A 62 -10.13 3.28 -7.81
CA LEU A 62 -10.39 2.01 -8.46
C LEU A 62 -11.34 1.17 -7.61
N LYS A 63 -12.43 0.72 -8.23
CA LYS A 63 -13.32 -0.26 -7.61
C LYS A 63 -12.54 -1.55 -7.38
N HIS A 64 -12.72 -2.17 -6.21
CA HIS A 64 -12.08 -3.45 -5.87
C HIS A 64 -12.38 -4.58 -6.86
N THR A 65 -13.51 -4.52 -7.58
CA THR A 65 -13.90 -5.48 -8.61
C THR A 65 -13.13 -5.31 -9.93
N ALA A 66 -12.45 -4.18 -10.14
CA ALA A 66 -11.66 -3.99 -11.34
C ALA A 66 -10.54 -5.03 -11.41
N ALA A 67 -10.32 -5.64 -12.59
CA ALA A 67 -9.31 -6.68 -12.77
C ALA A 67 -7.91 -6.25 -12.28
N LYS A 68 -7.54 -4.99 -12.51
CA LYS A 68 -6.28 -4.40 -12.04
C LYS A 68 -6.18 -4.37 -10.50
N ALA A 69 -7.27 -4.01 -9.81
CA ALA A 69 -7.31 -3.98 -8.35
C ALA A 69 -7.26 -5.39 -7.75
N GLN A 70 -7.93 -6.36 -8.36
CA GLN A 70 -7.86 -7.76 -7.94
C GLN A 70 -6.47 -8.36 -8.14
N GLN A 71 -5.82 -8.08 -9.27
CA GLN A 71 -4.44 -8.50 -9.53
C GLN A 71 -3.48 -7.94 -8.48
N MET A 72 -3.59 -6.65 -8.15
CA MET A 72 -2.79 -6.04 -7.10
C MET A 72 -3.04 -6.67 -5.74
N THR A 73 -4.32 -6.87 -5.38
CA THR A 73 -4.71 -7.50 -4.11
C THR A 73 -4.11 -8.91 -3.98
N LYS A 74 -4.12 -9.69 -5.08
CA LYS A 74 -3.51 -11.02 -5.14
C LYS A 74 -1.98 -10.95 -5.03
N ALA A 75 -1.35 -9.95 -5.63
CA ALA A 75 0.09 -9.73 -5.52
C ALA A 75 0.50 -9.41 -4.07
N ILE A 76 -0.24 -8.53 -3.40
CA ILE A 76 -0.03 -8.18 -1.98
C ILE A 76 -0.25 -9.42 -1.10
N ALA A 77 -1.33 -10.17 -1.31
CA ALA A 77 -1.55 -11.42 -0.57
C ALA A 77 -0.37 -12.40 -0.75
N GLY A 78 0.14 -12.53 -1.98
CA GLY A 78 1.33 -13.34 -2.26
C GLY A 78 2.62 -12.81 -1.63
N PHE A 79 2.77 -11.50 -1.46
CA PHE A 79 3.87 -10.88 -0.73
C PHE A 79 3.81 -11.24 0.76
N ILE A 80 2.63 -11.07 1.39
CA ILE A 80 2.41 -11.42 2.80
C ILE A 80 2.72 -12.89 3.06
N VAL A 81 2.15 -13.79 2.24
CA VAL A 81 2.30 -15.25 2.44
C VAL A 81 3.73 -15.71 2.20
N ARG A 82 4.39 -15.25 1.14
CA ARG A 82 5.78 -15.66 0.83
C ARG A 82 6.79 -15.09 1.80
N GLY A 83 6.59 -13.87 2.29
CA GLY A 83 7.44 -13.22 3.27
C GLY A 83 7.08 -13.53 4.72
N MET A 84 6.03 -14.31 4.97
CA MET A 84 5.47 -14.58 6.31
C MET A 84 5.25 -13.29 7.12
N HIS A 85 4.85 -12.22 6.45
CA HIS A 85 4.66 -10.92 7.10
C HIS A 85 3.39 -10.93 7.96
N SER A 86 3.39 -10.12 9.02
CA SER A 86 2.16 -9.87 9.76
C SER A 86 1.16 -9.14 8.87
N TYR A 87 -0.14 -9.40 9.05
CA TYR A 87 -1.15 -8.75 8.24
C TYR A 87 -1.16 -7.22 8.41
N SER A 88 -0.66 -6.70 9.53
CA SER A 88 -0.58 -5.26 9.82
C SER A 88 0.34 -4.49 8.86
N ILE A 89 1.18 -5.17 8.09
CA ILE A 89 2.07 -4.54 7.11
C ILE A 89 1.32 -3.70 6.08
N VAL A 90 0.08 -4.08 5.73
CA VAL A 90 -0.71 -3.37 4.71
C VAL A 90 -1.25 -2.01 5.19
N GLU A 91 -1.25 -1.79 6.51
CA GLU A 91 -1.70 -0.57 7.17
C GLU A 91 -0.52 0.29 7.66
N GLU A 92 0.71 -0.21 7.49
CA GLU A 92 1.94 0.48 7.86
C GLU A 92 2.16 1.71 6.95
N PRO A 93 2.52 2.87 7.51
CA PRO A 93 2.59 4.12 6.74
C PRO A 93 3.61 4.07 5.60
N GLY A 94 4.74 3.40 5.78
CA GLY A 94 5.73 3.18 4.72
C GLY A 94 5.16 2.39 3.56
N PHE A 95 4.50 1.26 3.84
CA PHE A 95 3.81 0.46 2.83
C PHE A 95 2.74 1.27 2.08
N VAL A 96 1.90 2.04 2.79
CA VAL A 96 0.86 2.87 2.17
C VAL A 96 1.46 3.96 1.28
N ALA A 97 2.57 4.60 1.71
CA ALA A 97 3.26 5.58 0.90
C ALA A 97 3.77 4.99 -0.42
N VAL A 98 4.39 3.80 -0.37
CA VAL A 98 4.84 3.06 -1.56
C VAL A 98 3.67 2.74 -2.49
N MET A 99 2.55 2.29 -1.94
CA MET A 99 1.35 1.97 -2.73
C MET A 99 0.72 3.20 -3.37
N ASN A 100 0.72 4.35 -2.69
CA ASN A 100 0.24 5.62 -3.25
C ASN A 100 1.14 6.11 -4.39
N THR A 101 2.46 5.90 -4.31
CA THR A 101 3.38 6.23 -5.41
C THR A 101 3.21 5.28 -6.59
N ALA A 102 3.05 3.97 -6.34
CA ALA A 102 2.95 2.97 -7.39
C ALA A 102 1.57 2.95 -8.08
N MET A 103 0.49 3.07 -7.31
CA MET A 103 -0.89 3.05 -7.81
C MET A 103 -1.81 3.92 -6.94
N PRO A 104 -1.84 5.25 -7.16
CA PRO A 104 -2.58 6.20 -6.30
C PRO A 104 -4.10 5.99 -6.31
N GLU A 105 -4.63 5.40 -7.38
CA GLU A 105 -6.07 5.15 -7.51
C GLU A 105 -6.51 3.90 -6.73
N TYR A 106 -5.59 3.07 -6.24
CA TYR A 106 -5.92 1.82 -5.55
C TYR A 106 -6.02 2.00 -4.05
N VAL A 107 -7.11 1.50 -3.49
CA VAL A 107 -7.29 1.41 -2.04
C VAL A 107 -6.82 0.04 -1.57
N VAL A 108 -5.81 0.04 -0.71
CA VAL A 108 -5.31 -1.19 -0.08
C VAL A 108 -6.41 -1.75 0.84
N PRO A 109 -6.81 -3.03 0.70
CA PRO A 109 -7.75 -3.67 1.61
C PRO A 109 -7.20 -3.70 3.03
N SER A 110 -8.09 -3.67 4.02
CA SER A 110 -7.66 -3.70 5.41
C SER A 110 -7.02 -5.04 5.79
N ARG A 111 -6.25 -5.01 6.87
CA ARG A 111 -5.69 -6.20 7.51
C ARG A 111 -6.74 -7.29 7.74
N THR A 112 -7.93 -6.89 8.19
CA THR A 112 -9.03 -7.80 8.49
C THR A 112 -9.54 -8.48 7.23
N THR A 113 -9.66 -7.76 6.11
CA THR A 113 -10.04 -8.34 4.82
C THR A 113 -9.02 -9.37 4.33
N PHE A 114 -7.72 -9.08 4.47
CA PHE A 114 -6.68 -10.05 4.13
C PHE A 114 -6.78 -11.31 4.99
N SER A 115 -6.91 -11.15 6.31
CA SER A 115 -6.95 -12.26 7.26
C SER A 115 -8.22 -13.13 7.16
N ARG A 116 -9.39 -12.53 6.89
CA ARG A 116 -10.69 -13.24 6.95
C ARG A 116 -11.20 -13.74 5.60
N ALA A 117 -10.78 -13.14 4.50
CA ALA A 117 -11.32 -13.46 3.18
C ALA A 117 -10.20 -13.87 2.20
N ILE A 118 -9.31 -12.92 1.87
CA ILE A 118 -8.40 -13.07 0.73
C ILE A 118 -7.43 -14.24 0.93
N ILE A 119 -6.75 -14.29 2.09
CA ILE A 119 -5.71 -15.30 2.34
C ILE A 119 -6.32 -16.68 2.60
N PRO A 120 -7.42 -16.82 3.39
CA PRO A 120 -8.13 -18.08 3.49
C PRO A 120 -8.60 -18.66 2.14
N GLU A 121 -9.11 -17.82 1.24
CA GLU A 121 -9.51 -18.24 -0.12
C GLU A 121 -8.30 -18.73 -0.93
N LEU A 122 -7.19 -17.98 -0.87
CA LEU A 122 -5.94 -18.33 -1.55
C LEU A 122 -5.39 -19.67 -1.04
N TYR A 123 -5.46 -19.90 0.28
CA TYR A 123 -5.10 -21.16 0.92
C TYR A 123 -6.01 -22.30 0.45
N ALA A 124 -7.34 -22.11 0.44
CA ALA A 124 -8.29 -23.14 -0.01
C ALA A 124 -8.00 -23.58 -1.46
N SER A 125 -7.76 -22.61 -2.35
CA SER A 125 -7.36 -22.89 -3.73
C SER A 125 -6.04 -23.67 -3.81
N LYS A 126 -5.01 -23.31 -3.03
CA LYS A 126 -3.74 -24.04 -3.03
C LYS A 126 -3.83 -25.42 -2.41
N LYS A 127 -4.60 -25.58 -1.34
CA LYS A 127 -4.92 -26.87 -0.75
C LYS A 127 -5.61 -27.78 -1.77
N GLN A 128 -6.61 -27.27 -2.50
CA GLN A 128 -7.29 -28.05 -3.53
C GLN A 128 -6.34 -28.49 -4.65
N ASN A 129 -5.50 -27.59 -5.14
CA ASN A 129 -4.50 -27.92 -6.16
C ASN A 129 -3.54 -29.01 -5.68
N LEU A 130 -3.02 -28.88 -4.47
CA LEU A 130 -2.12 -29.88 -3.87
C LEU A 130 -2.82 -31.24 -3.70
N MET A 131 -4.07 -31.24 -3.24
CA MET A 131 -4.86 -32.46 -3.11
C MET A 131 -5.12 -33.14 -4.45
N SER A 132 -5.36 -32.38 -5.51
CA SER A 132 -5.50 -32.92 -6.87
C SER A 132 -4.19 -33.50 -7.38
N SER A 133 -3.05 -32.82 -7.15
CA SER A 133 -1.73 -33.35 -7.51
C SER A 133 -1.38 -34.62 -6.74
N LEU A 134 -1.69 -34.68 -5.44
CA LEU A 134 -1.50 -35.88 -4.63
C LEU A 134 -2.34 -37.05 -5.14
N LYS A 135 -3.62 -36.82 -5.47
CA LYS A 135 -4.48 -37.86 -6.05
C LYS A 135 -3.93 -38.38 -7.37
N ALA A 136 -3.54 -37.49 -8.29
CA ALA A 136 -2.96 -37.88 -9.56
C ALA A 136 -1.68 -38.73 -9.39
N MET A 137 -0.85 -38.40 -8.40
CA MET A 137 0.33 -39.21 -8.08
C MET A 137 -0.03 -40.59 -7.52
N ILE A 138 -1.02 -40.66 -6.62
CA ILE A 138 -1.51 -41.94 -6.09
C ILE A 138 -2.08 -42.81 -7.22
N ASP A 139 -2.91 -42.22 -8.11
CA ASP A 139 -3.50 -42.90 -9.26
C ASP A 139 -2.43 -43.38 -10.26
N SER A 140 -1.29 -42.68 -10.34
CA SER A 140 -0.14 -43.08 -11.18
C SER A 140 0.69 -44.25 -10.64
N GLY A 141 0.34 -44.79 -9.46
CA GLY A 141 0.99 -45.97 -8.89
C GLY A 141 2.20 -45.67 -8.00
N VAL A 142 2.29 -44.48 -7.40
CA VAL A 142 3.33 -44.17 -6.41
C VAL A 142 3.18 -45.10 -5.20
N GLU A 143 4.20 -45.90 -4.93
CA GLU A 143 4.19 -46.95 -3.88
C GLU A 143 4.15 -46.37 -2.46
N ALA A 144 4.81 -45.23 -2.21
CA ALA A 144 4.86 -44.62 -0.89
C ALA A 144 5.05 -43.09 -0.97
N ILE A 145 4.44 -42.38 -0.01
CA ILE A 145 4.64 -40.94 0.22
C ILE A 145 5.18 -40.76 1.64
N LEU A 146 6.38 -40.22 1.77
CA LEU A 146 6.96 -39.88 3.07
C LEU A 146 6.73 -38.40 3.38
N ILE A 147 6.06 -38.13 4.50
CA ILE A 147 5.83 -36.77 5.00
C ILE A 147 6.66 -36.61 6.26
N THR A 148 7.58 -35.65 6.26
CA THR A 148 8.34 -35.28 7.45
C THR A 148 7.73 -34.02 8.04
N THR A 149 7.46 -34.02 9.34
CA THR A 149 6.94 -32.86 10.06
C THR A 149 7.89 -32.52 11.20
N ASP A 150 8.32 -31.26 11.24
CA ASP A 150 9.06 -30.69 12.34
C ASP A 150 8.09 -30.00 13.30
N SER A 151 8.13 -30.40 14.57
CA SER A 151 7.32 -29.80 15.63
C SER A 151 8.22 -29.41 16.78
N TRP A 152 8.28 -28.11 17.08
CA TRP A 152 8.99 -27.58 18.25
C TRP A 152 8.06 -26.70 19.09
N THR A 153 8.37 -26.59 20.38
CA THR A 153 7.65 -25.72 21.32
C THR A 153 8.61 -24.69 21.91
N SER A 154 8.21 -23.41 21.95
CA SER A 154 8.99 -22.33 22.57
C SER A 154 8.41 -21.95 23.93
N ARG A 155 9.28 -21.68 24.91
CA ARG A 155 8.86 -21.29 26.28
C ARG A 155 8.30 -19.86 26.37
N LEU A 156 8.59 -19.00 25.38
CA LEU A 156 8.09 -17.62 25.31
C LEU A 156 6.59 -17.52 24.97
N MET A 157 6.01 -18.59 24.40
CA MET A 157 4.61 -18.67 23.98
C MET A 157 3.69 -19.19 25.10
N LYS A 158 3.88 -18.71 26.34
CA LYS A 158 3.00 -19.06 27.49
C LYS A 158 2.06 -17.92 27.90
N ALA A 159 2.36 -16.68 27.53
CA ALA A 159 1.58 -15.51 27.97
C ALA A 159 0.43 -15.11 27.02
N THR A 160 0.49 -15.47 25.74
CA THR A 160 -0.55 -15.11 24.75
C THR A 160 -0.72 -16.24 23.74
N CYS A 161 -1.77 -17.06 23.90
CA CYS A 161 -2.24 -18.09 22.98
C CYS A 161 -1.22 -19.16 22.53
N GLN A 162 -1.48 -20.42 22.88
CA GLN A 162 -0.86 -21.61 22.30
C GLN A 162 -1.18 -21.70 20.79
N LEU A 163 -0.42 -21.00 19.95
CA LEU A 163 -0.43 -21.22 18.51
C LEU A 163 0.72 -22.17 18.18
N HIS A 164 0.42 -23.47 18.01
CA HIS A 164 1.38 -24.40 17.44
C HIS A 164 1.78 -23.89 16.05
N ALA A 165 2.97 -23.30 15.92
CA ALA A 165 3.53 -22.92 14.63
C ALA A 165 4.05 -24.19 13.96
N THR A 166 3.17 -24.93 13.29
CA THR A 166 3.56 -26.05 12.43
C THR A 166 4.03 -25.47 11.11
N SER A 167 5.34 -25.49 10.87
CA SER A 167 5.88 -25.32 9.51
C SER A 167 5.64 -26.62 8.72
N TRP A 168 5.44 -26.53 7.41
CA TRP A 168 5.15 -27.70 6.56
C TRP A 168 6.24 -27.80 5.49
N THR A 169 7.05 -28.86 5.56
CA THR A 169 8.04 -29.16 4.52
C THR A 169 7.72 -30.53 3.92
N VAL A 170 7.34 -30.57 2.63
CA VAL A 170 7.06 -31.83 1.92
C VAL A 170 8.28 -32.20 1.10
N HIS A 171 8.94 -33.28 1.46
CA HIS A 171 10.01 -33.89 0.67
C HIS A 171 9.46 -35.09 -0.08
N PHE A 172 9.55 -35.08 -1.42
CA PHE A 172 9.16 -36.23 -2.24
C PHE A 172 10.39 -37.08 -2.53
N SER A 173 10.35 -38.35 -2.15
CA SER A 173 11.38 -39.33 -2.49
C SER A 173 10.73 -40.44 -3.31
N CYS A 174 10.88 -40.37 -4.63
CA CYS A 174 10.58 -41.49 -5.52
C CYS A 174 11.87 -42.28 -5.74
N MET A 175 11.85 -43.59 -5.43
CA MET A 175 13.00 -44.48 -5.57
C MET A 175 13.27 -44.93 -7.02
N CYS A 176 12.70 -44.25 -8.02
CA CYS A 176 13.01 -44.40 -9.44
C CYS A 176 13.15 -43.02 -10.11
N THR A 177 14.40 -42.57 -10.25
CA THR A 177 14.93 -41.60 -11.24
C THR A 177 14.05 -40.40 -11.62
N HIS A 178 13.79 -39.44 -10.72
CA HIS A 178 13.84 -37.99 -10.99
C HIS A 178 13.54 -37.20 -9.71
N TRP A 179 14.43 -36.28 -9.30
CA TRP A 179 14.26 -35.46 -8.10
C TRP A 179 13.57 -34.13 -8.45
N HIS A 180 12.26 -34.03 -8.22
CA HIS A 180 11.58 -32.74 -8.16
C HIS A 180 11.58 -32.21 -6.72
N VAL A 181 12.60 -31.42 -6.38
CA VAL A 181 12.66 -30.71 -5.10
C VAL A 181 11.89 -29.38 -5.24
N LEU A 182 10.73 -29.26 -4.61
CA LEU A 182 10.12 -27.95 -4.36
C LEU A 182 10.88 -27.28 -3.22
N LYS A 183 11.95 -26.57 -3.61
CA LYS A 183 12.93 -25.95 -2.72
C LYS A 183 12.32 -24.74 -2.02
N TRP A 184 12.36 -24.72 -0.68
CA TRP A 184 12.31 -23.46 0.07
C TRP A 184 13.75 -23.01 0.35
N ARG A 185 14.04 -21.74 0.06
CA ARG A 185 15.30 -21.09 0.45
C ARG A 185 15.10 -20.51 1.85
N THR A 186 15.77 -21.07 2.85
CA THR A 186 16.00 -20.40 4.13
C THR A 186 16.86 -19.17 3.86
N LEU A 187 16.30 -17.97 4.06
CA LEU A 187 17.06 -16.73 4.14
C LEU A 187 17.62 -16.60 5.56
N THR A 188 18.62 -17.41 5.87
CA THR A 188 19.60 -17.08 6.90
C THR A 188 20.96 -17.38 6.32
N GLN A 189 21.49 -16.44 5.55
CA GLN A 189 22.94 -16.28 5.50
C GLN A 189 23.34 -15.84 6.92
N PRO A 190 24.16 -16.60 7.66
CA PRO A 190 24.97 -15.96 8.67
C PRO A 190 25.96 -15.09 7.90
N GLU A 191 25.73 -13.78 7.90
CA GLU A 191 26.80 -12.86 7.53
C GLU A 191 27.89 -13.04 8.59
N THR A 192 28.86 -13.90 8.29
CA THR A 192 30.12 -13.95 9.00
C THR A 192 30.89 -12.69 8.62
N TRP A 193 30.63 -11.60 9.32
CA TRP A 193 31.61 -10.52 9.44
C TRP A 193 32.61 -10.93 10.51
N CYS A 194 33.64 -11.68 10.08
CA CYS A 194 34.92 -11.72 10.75
C CYS A 194 35.96 -11.11 9.81
N CYS A 195 36.60 -10.03 10.31
CA CYS A 195 37.88 -9.45 9.91
C CYS A 195 37.95 -8.69 8.57
N PHE A 196 37.97 -7.36 8.62
CA PHE A 196 39.18 -6.56 8.91
C PHE A 196 38.79 -5.24 9.58
#